data_AF-A0ABD3RFB0-F1
#
_entry.id   AF-A0ABD3RFB0-F1
#
_cell.length_a   1.000
_cell.length_b   1.000
_cell.length_c   1.000
_cell.angle_alpha   90.00
_cell.angle_beta   90.00
_cell.angle_gamma   90.00
#
_symmetry.space_group_name_H-M   'P 1'
#
loop_
_entity.id
_entity.type
_entity.pdbx_description
1 polymer ?
#
loop_
_entity_poly.entity_id
_entity_poly.type
_entity_poly.pdbx_seq_one_letter_code
_entity_poly.pdbx_strand_id
1 'polypeptide(L)'
;MAMAIVVIIVCHGVLLIITSITDYDAMGEGRDFDMGPYNVTAYSPSPDIDGLVIGHDVDEGRTFRPTRNHRTIMYRRGGIDGGYSHNINDDENDDGDGPPDVRISFELHDPNTLPLTNVFDPHVLCPIGEVTIGRNRRRTGQNRTGGLPPSLVRVAEDDDGGGGEGEYRDGRRRVDVDRRSSGGRVLDFTASLTTNLRIMFVGDSVLVQLAQAVDEFLLEGRTLESRKIGDRSVLWEAWTGHDGGSILAPTRGGGVSATWRMTGLLSMANEGKPPANSVGGGWSRSEIDKFLHHRYRPSTPPTTTTQSSMGRRGESAWPSLYDDNSTIAVGNFDVVVFRVMHGWMELHEITHDRLVEAVSLSRELLGASVVVLMTVPFTNNVKTAEDIVRVREINDDIRNIARAWHSRTNVDDDVVDGVRHVLVLEYGTYVNHIIWSNARHLNYSVTHPLEATLNVFDSEGPTFLLDRLDDETKFPPNPAVVCSRTPNRGKCDRNSLFRDGMHICPETLASRYAAGIACLLGCVYNRRARTNSAIAEERIRICEGECNGQFLSVMPVEESLIDKHITLASFSG
;
A
#
# COMPACT_ATOMS: atom_id res chain seq x y z
N MET A 1 3.64 29.93 -16.29
CA MET A 1 4.44 31.10 -15.90
C MET A 1 5.15 31.60 -17.14
N ALA A 2 4.91 32.83 -17.56
CA ALA A 2 5.79 33.48 -18.53
C ALA A 2 7.17 33.61 -17.87
N MET A 3 8.20 33.01 -18.49
CA MET A 3 9.57 33.17 -18.02
C MET A 3 10.08 34.49 -18.60
N ALA A 4 10.19 35.52 -17.76
CA ALA A 4 10.82 36.77 -18.15
C ALA A 4 12.33 36.57 -18.11
N ILE A 5 12.97 36.54 -19.27
CA ILE A 5 14.44 36.59 -19.36
C ILE A 5 14.83 38.05 -19.34
N VAL A 6 15.51 38.47 -18.27
CA VAL A 6 16.10 39.81 -18.16
C VAL A 6 17.57 39.69 -18.59
N VAL A 7 17.89 40.26 -19.75
CA VAL A 7 19.28 40.40 -20.19
C VAL A 7 19.75 41.80 -19.84
N ILE A 8 20.79 41.88 -19.01
CA ILE A 8 21.43 43.14 -18.64
C ILE A 8 22.72 43.27 -19.45
N ILE A 9 22.78 44.27 -20.33
CA ILE A 9 23.99 44.60 -21.08
C ILE A 9 24.46 45.97 -20.61
N VAL A 10 25.72 46.04 -20.16
CA VAL A 10 26.38 47.29 -19.80
C VAL A 10 27.48 47.57 -20.82
N CYS A 11 27.27 48.58 -21.66
CA CYS A 11 28.27 49.09 -22.58
C CYS A 11 28.42 50.60 -22.37
N HIS A 12 29.66 51.07 -22.18
CA HIS A 12 30.03 52.49 -22.03
C HIS A 12 29.18 53.28 -21.02
N GLY A 13 28.87 52.69 -19.86
CA GLY A 13 28.23 53.41 -18.75
C GLY A 13 26.73 53.68 -18.93
N VAL A 14 26.08 53.12 -19.96
CA VAL A 14 24.62 53.15 -20.10
C VAL A 14 24.06 51.75 -19.85
N LEU A 15 23.11 51.68 -18.93
CA LEU A 15 22.37 50.46 -18.59
C LEU A 15 21.15 50.35 -19.50
N LEU A 16 21.12 49.33 -20.36
CA LEU A 16 19.97 49.02 -21.19
C LEU A 16 19.33 47.73 -20.69
N ILE A 17 18.04 47.80 -20.32
CA ILE A 17 17.25 46.64 -19.86
C ILE A 17 16.26 46.29 -20.97
N ILE A 18 16.38 45.10 -21.53
CA ILE A 18 15.44 44.57 -22.52
C ILE A 18 14.71 43.39 -21.87
N THR A 19 13.39 43.50 -21.79
CA THR A 19 12.51 42.42 -21.33
C THR A 19 11.79 41.82 -22.52
N SER A 20 11.99 40.52 -22.74
CA SER A 20 11.20 39.73 -23.70
C SER A 20 10.25 38.80 -22.93
N ILE A 21 8.99 38.77 -23.35
CA ILE A 21 7.95 37.87 -22.82
C ILE A 21 7.64 36.88 -23.95
N THR A 22 7.94 35.61 -23.73
CA THR A 22 7.51 34.53 -24.63
C THR A 22 6.53 33.62 -23.90
N ASP A 23 5.30 33.53 -24.42
CA ASP A 23 4.31 32.54 -24.03
C ASP A 23 4.76 31.15 -24.54
N TYR A 24 4.88 30.20 -23.62
CA TYR A 24 5.17 28.80 -23.91
C TYR A 24 3.86 28.01 -23.88
N ASP A 25 3.21 27.93 -25.05
CA ASP A 25 2.24 26.87 -25.35
C ASP A 25 2.58 26.29 -26.73
N ALA A 26 2.71 24.96 -26.74
CA ALA A 26 2.91 24.08 -27.90
C ALA A 26 4.24 24.17 -28.68
N MET A 27 4.89 23.01 -28.77
CA MET A 27 5.85 22.46 -29.77
C MET A 27 7.02 21.78 -29.02
N GLY A 28 7.40 20.54 -29.30
CA GLY A 28 7.47 19.90 -30.60
C GLY A 28 8.88 20.11 -31.16
N GLU A 29 9.59 19.00 -31.37
CA GLU A 29 10.88 18.89 -32.06
C GLU A 29 12.16 19.24 -31.29
N GLY A 30 13.10 18.31 -31.39
CA GLY A 30 14.38 18.35 -30.71
C GLY A 30 15.36 19.37 -31.27
N ARG A 31 16.31 19.69 -30.41
CA ARG A 31 17.66 20.11 -30.79
C ARG A 31 18.58 19.87 -29.59
N ASP A 32 19.65 19.13 -29.84
CA ASP A 32 20.72 18.85 -28.90
C ASP A 32 21.40 20.15 -28.45
N PHE A 33 21.60 20.30 -27.14
CA PHE A 33 22.50 21.30 -26.57
C PHE A 33 23.73 20.59 -26.01
N ASP A 34 24.83 20.72 -26.73
CA ASP A 34 26.17 20.29 -26.35
C ASP A 34 26.73 21.25 -25.30
N MET A 35 26.96 20.77 -24.07
CA MET A 35 27.59 21.55 -22.99
C MET A 35 29.02 21.06 -22.78
N GLY A 36 29.97 21.87 -23.25
CA GLY A 36 31.40 21.70 -22.98
C GLY A 36 31.77 21.83 -21.50
N PRO A 37 33.02 21.51 -21.13
CA PRO A 37 33.38 21.11 -19.78
C PRO A 37 33.48 22.29 -18.81
N TYR A 38 32.88 22.14 -17.64
CA TYR A 38 33.12 23.01 -16.48
C TYR A 38 34.24 22.44 -15.60
N ASN A 39 35.20 23.30 -15.25
CA ASN A 39 36.20 23.03 -14.22
C ASN A 39 35.59 23.13 -12.83
N VAL A 40 35.81 22.11 -12.00
CA VAL A 40 35.42 22.08 -10.58
C VAL A 40 36.65 22.38 -9.73
N THR A 41 36.56 23.41 -8.89
CA THR A 41 37.55 23.71 -7.85
C THR A 41 37.07 23.11 -6.53
N ALA A 42 37.84 22.18 -5.96
CA ALA A 42 37.52 21.53 -4.69
C ALA A 42 37.94 22.39 -3.48
N TYR A 43 37.10 22.43 -2.45
CA TYR A 43 37.46 22.88 -1.11
C TYR A 43 37.57 21.66 -0.18
N SER A 44 38.67 21.59 0.57
CA SER A 44 38.97 20.58 1.58
C SER A 44 38.43 21.00 2.95
N PRO A 45 37.86 20.09 3.76
CA PRO A 45 37.66 20.32 5.18
C PRO A 45 38.79 19.69 6.02
N SER A 46 39.24 20.46 7.03
CA SER A 46 40.13 20.03 8.13
C SER A 46 39.34 19.23 9.18
N PRO A 47 39.98 18.28 9.89
CA PRO A 47 39.32 17.42 10.87
C PRO A 47 39.26 18.10 12.26
N ASP A 48 38.32 17.66 13.08
CA ASP A 48 38.43 17.44 14.54
C ASP A 48 37.05 17.50 15.19
N ILE A 49 36.41 16.34 15.44
CA ILE A 49 35.65 16.06 16.68
C ILE A 49 35.73 14.55 16.93
N ASP A 50 36.42 14.21 18.02
CA ASP A 50 36.48 12.88 18.62
C ASP A 50 35.16 12.48 19.30
N GLY A 51 34.81 11.21 19.16
CA GLY A 51 34.43 10.39 20.31
C GLY A 51 32.96 10.36 20.74
N LEU A 52 32.11 9.64 20.00
CA LEU A 52 31.02 8.87 20.59
C LEU A 52 30.85 7.54 19.83
N VAL A 53 31.50 6.50 20.34
CA VAL A 53 31.31 5.12 19.88
C VAL A 53 30.00 4.61 20.47
N ILE A 54 28.91 4.78 19.74
CA ILE A 54 27.70 3.98 19.93
C ILE A 54 27.99 2.65 19.23
N GLY A 55 28.08 1.57 20.00
CA GLY A 55 28.20 0.22 19.46
C GLY A 55 26.99 -0.08 18.59
N HIS A 56 27.18 0.03 17.27
CA HIS A 56 26.26 -0.56 16.31
C HIS A 56 26.49 -2.07 16.36
N ASP A 57 25.64 -2.78 17.11
CA ASP A 57 25.26 -4.13 16.71
C ASP A 57 24.54 -3.99 15.36
N VAL A 58 25.32 -4.01 14.29
CA VAL A 58 24.83 -4.28 12.94
C VAL A 58 24.43 -5.75 12.97
N ASP A 59 23.18 -6.02 13.35
CA ASP A 59 22.58 -7.34 13.27
C ASP A 59 22.56 -7.71 11.77
N GLU A 60 23.55 -8.51 11.36
CA GLU A 60 23.80 -8.91 9.99
C GLU A 60 22.53 -9.54 9.38
N GLY A 61 21.89 -8.79 8.47
CA GLY A 61 21.05 -9.31 7.38
C GLY A 61 20.18 -10.52 7.73
N ARG A 62 19.21 -10.38 8.64
CA ARG A 62 18.12 -11.35 8.72
C ARG A 62 17.30 -11.26 7.43
N THR A 63 17.59 -12.21 6.55
CA THR A 63 16.78 -12.59 5.40
C THR A 63 15.30 -12.57 5.77
N PHE A 64 14.43 -11.95 4.95
CA PHE A 64 13.01 -12.24 4.96
C PHE A 64 12.81 -13.67 4.49
N ARG A 65 13.16 -14.64 5.33
CA ARG A 65 12.76 -16.03 5.16
C ARG A 65 11.41 -16.14 5.84
N PRO A 66 10.32 -16.34 5.10
CA PRO A 66 9.10 -16.80 5.73
C PRO A 66 9.44 -18.08 6.48
N THR A 67 9.49 -18.00 7.81
CA THR A 67 9.80 -19.17 8.61
C THR A 67 8.66 -20.16 8.40
N ARG A 68 8.97 -21.43 8.09
CA ARG A 68 7.97 -22.52 7.98
C ARG A 68 7.05 -22.66 9.20
N ASN A 69 7.39 -22.01 10.31
CA ASN A 69 6.57 -21.87 11.51
C ASN A 69 5.78 -20.55 11.47
N HIS A 70 5.04 -20.27 10.39
CA HIS A 70 3.98 -19.28 10.50
C HIS A 70 3.01 -19.80 11.55
N ARG A 71 3.02 -19.18 12.74
CA ARG A 71 1.88 -19.31 13.64
C ARG A 71 0.74 -18.73 12.85
N THR A 72 -0.19 -19.59 12.45
CA THR A 72 -1.44 -19.18 11.84
C THR A 72 -1.98 -18.05 12.72
N ILE A 73 -2.09 -16.84 12.16
CA ILE A 73 -2.83 -15.76 12.81
C ILE A 73 -4.14 -16.42 13.20
N MET A 74 -4.42 -16.60 14.49
CA MET A 74 -5.52 -17.47 14.91
C MET A 74 -6.82 -16.88 14.41
N TYR A 75 -7.37 -17.50 13.37
CA TYR A 75 -8.56 -17.04 12.69
C TYR A 75 -9.77 -17.62 13.42
N ARG A 76 -10.54 -16.76 14.09
CA ARG A 76 -11.81 -17.21 14.67
C ARG A 76 -12.81 -17.39 13.54
N ARG A 77 -13.27 -18.62 13.32
CA ARG A 77 -14.46 -18.89 12.51
C ARG A 77 -15.64 -18.22 13.22
N GLY A 78 -16.10 -17.08 12.71
CA GLY A 78 -17.31 -16.40 13.16
C GLY A 78 -18.56 -17.17 12.74
N GLY A 79 -18.71 -18.40 13.24
CA GLY A 79 -19.92 -19.19 13.06
C GLY A 79 -20.92 -18.82 14.14
N ILE A 80 -22.07 -18.26 13.72
CA ILE A 80 -23.34 -18.43 14.43
C ILE A 80 -23.78 -19.88 14.22
N ASP A 81 -23.01 -20.84 14.73
CA ASP A 81 -23.40 -22.24 14.75
C ASP A 81 -23.41 -22.68 16.21
N GLY A 82 -24.61 -23.04 16.68
CA GLY A 82 -24.89 -23.36 18.06
C GLY A 82 -24.02 -24.50 18.60
N GLY A 83 -23.59 -24.32 19.85
CA GLY A 83 -23.25 -25.40 20.77
C GLY A 83 -21.92 -26.10 20.50
N TYR A 84 -20.84 -25.59 21.07
CA TYR A 84 -20.01 -26.33 22.05
C TYR A 84 -18.94 -25.37 22.58
N SER A 85 -19.14 -24.93 23.84
CA SER A 85 -18.17 -24.13 24.60
C SER A 85 -17.01 -25.02 25.03
N HIS A 86 -15.80 -24.71 24.57
CA HIS A 86 -14.59 -25.09 25.30
C HIS A 86 -14.27 -23.96 26.28
N ASN A 87 -14.46 -24.25 27.56
CA ASN A 87 -14.06 -23.37 28.66
C ASN A 87 -12.53 -23.26 28.69
N ILE A 88 -12.02 -22.15 28.18
CA ILE A 88 -10.73 -21.60 28.58
C ILE A 88 -11.06 -20.66 29.74
N ASN A 89 -10.66 -21.07 30.94
CA ASN A 89 -10.75 -20.24 32.14
C ASN A 89 -9.66 -19.16 32.04
N ASP A 90 -9.94 -18.09 31.29
CA ASP A 90 -9.26 -16.82 31.47
C ASP A 90 -10.05 -16.04 32.53
N ASP A 91 -9.34 -15.58 33.55
CA ASP A 91 -9.88 -14.99 34.79
C ASP A 91 -11.05 -14.03 34.56
N GLU A 92 -12.22 -14.50 34.94
CA GLU A 92 -13.50 -13.80 35.04
C GLU A 92 -13.41 -12.71 36.12
N ASN A 93 -13.22 -11.44 35.72
CA ASN A 93 -13.62 -10.28 36.52
C ASN A 93 -13.70 -8.96 35.71
N ASP A 94 -13.78 -9.01 34.38
CA ASP A 94 -14.07 -7.82 33.56
C ASP A 94 -15.55 -7.81 33.19
N ASP A 95 -16.41 -7.56 34.19
CA ASP A 95 -17.88 -7.37 34.09
C ASP A 95 -18.27 -6.08 33.34
N GLY A 96 -17.42 -5.60 32.44
CA GLY A 96 -17.65 -4.42 31.62
C GLY A 96 -18.37 -4.78 30.32
N ASP A 97 -19.68 -4.58 30.31
CA ASP A 97 -20.70 -4.69 29.25
C ASP A 97 -20.42 -3.85 27.97
N GLY A 98 -19.16 -3.72 27.56
CA GLY A 98 -18.75 -3.07 26.32
C GLY A 98 -18.78 -4.07 25.17
N PRO A 99 -19.44 -3.77 24.03
CA PRO A 99 -19.38 -4.64 22.88
C PRO A 99 -17.92 -4.86 22.48
N PRO A 100 -17.53 -6.07 22.04
CA PRO A 100 -16.23 -6.30 21.44
C PRO A 100 -16.19 -5.50 20.13
N ASP A 101 -15.75 -4.25 20.22
CA ASP A 101 -15.79 -3.28 19.13
C ASP A 101 -14.64 -3.59 18.16
N VAL A 102 -14.82 -4.65 17.37
CA VAL A 102 -13.91 -4.98 16.27
C VAL A 102 -13.89 -3.79 15.34
N ARG A 103 -12.77 -3.06 15.33
CA ARG A 103 -12.67 -1.79 14.61
C ARG A 103 -12.42 -1.99 13.12
N ILE A 104 -11.77 -3.09 12.75
CA ILE A 104 -11.53 -3.47 11.36
C ILE A 104 -11.59 -4.98 11.18
N SER A 105 -12.16 -5.45 10.09
CA SER A 105 -12.15 -6.85 9.68
C SER A 105 -12.17 -7.02 8.18
N PHE A 106 -11.73 -8.20 7.74
CA PHE A 106 -11.79 -8.55 6.33
C PHE A 106 -12.10 -10.03 6.12
N GLU A 107 -12.63 -10.33 4.94
CA GLU A 107 -12.89 -11.68 4.45
C GLU A 107 -12.24 -11.81 3.07
N LEU A 108 -11.77 -13.02 2.74
CA LEU A 108 -11.25 -13.34 1.41
C LEU A 108 -12.28 -14.13 0.63
N HIS A 109 -12.44 -13.80 -0.65
CA HIS A 109 -13.43 -14.45 -1.51
C HIS A 109 -12.80 -14.92 -2.82
N ASP A 110 -13.48 -15.84 -3.48
CA ASP A 110 -13.18 -16.17 -4.86
C ASP A 110 -13.49 -14.96 -5.77
N PRO A 111 -12.61 -14.58 -6.71
CA PRO A 111 -12.87 -13.44 -7.59
C PRO A 111 -14.15 -13.59 -8.43
N ASN A 112 -14.66 -14.81 -8.63
CA ASN A 112 -15.92 -15.07 -9.32
C ASN A 112 -17.15 -14.80 -8.45
N THR A 113 -17.02 -14.82 -7.11
CA THR A 113 -18.12 -14.50 -6.19
C THR A 113 -18.21 -13.01 -5.91
N LEU A 114 -17.05 -12.33 -5.75
CA LEU A 114 -16.97 -10.89 -5.50
C LEU A 114 -15.88 -10.22 -6.37
N PRO A 115 -16.15 -10.00 -7.67
CA PRO A 115 -15.16 -9.42 -8.57
C PRO A 115 -14.86 -7.97 -8.20
N LEU A 116 -13.57 -7.59 -8.26
CA LEU A 116 -13.20 -6.18 -8.27
C LEU A 116 -13.50 -5.61 -9.67
N THR A 117 -14.32 -4.58 -9.71
CA THR A 117 -14.83 -3.94 -10.93
C THR A 117 -14.16 -2.59 -11.24
N ASN A 118 -13.35 -2.06 -10.31
CA ASN A 118 -12.60 -0.82 -10.44
C ASN A 118 -13.50 0.38 -10.78
N VAL A 119 -14.57 0.55 -10.01
CA VAL A 119 -15.63 1.54 -10.30
C VAL A 119 -15.21 3.00 -10.13
N PHE A 120 -14.17 3.24 -9.34
CA PHE A 120 -13.75 4.59 -8.96
C PHE A 120 -12.68 5.18 -9.88
N ASP A 121 -12.06 4.38 -10.75
CA ASP A 121 -11.16 4.87 -11.78
C ASP A 121 -11.49 4.28 -13.17
N PRO A 122 -12.54 4.79 -13.83
CA PRO A 122 -12.90 4.34 -15.17
C PRO A 122 -11.84 4.74 -16.23
N HIS A 123 -10.85 5.55 -15.88
CA HIS A 123 -9.77 5.95 -16.77
C HIS A 123 -8.59 4.98 -16.72
N VAL A 124 -8.41 4.29 -15.60
CA VAL A 124 -7.36 3.30 -15.38
C VAL A 124 -7.96 1.90 -15.44
N LEU A 125 -8.54 1.56 -16.59
CA LEU A 125 -8.98 0.19 -16.86
C LEU A 125 -7.81 -0.68 -17.28
N CYS A 126 -7.82 -1.92 -16.79
CA CYS A 126 -6.92 -2.98 -17.26
C CYS A 126 -7.61 -4.01 -18.17
N PRO A 127 -8.22 -3.61 -19.31
CA PRO A 127 -8.92 -4.59 -20.13
C PRO A 127 -7.92 -5.62 -20.68
N ILE A 128 -8.28 -6.89 -20.55
CA ILE A 128 -7.65 -7.98 -21.30
C ILE A 128 -7.94 -7.74 -22.78
N GLY A 129 -6.94 -7.94 -23.64
CA GLY A 129 -7.06 -7.70 -25.07
C GLY A 129 -6.16 -6.57 -25.57
N GLU A 130 -6.51 -6.04 -26.74
CA GLU A 130 -5.71 -5.04 -27.45
C GLU A 130 -5.53 -3.77 -26.62
N VAL A 131 -4.28 -3.42 -26.34
CA VAL A 131 -3.92 -2.22 -25.59
C VAL A 131 -4.09 -1.01 -26.50
N THR A 132 -4.88 -0.04 -26.04
CA THR A 132 -5.07 1.25 -26.72
C THR A 132 -4.49 2.39 -25.89
N ILE A 133 -3.98 3.44 -26.54
CA ILE A 133 -3.42 4.62 -25.88
C ILE A 133 -4.18 5.88 -26.28
N GLY A 134 -4.43 6.73 -25.29
CA GLY A 134 -5.01 8.06 -25.43
C GLY A 134 -6.54 8.04 -25.61
N ARG A 135 -7.14 9.24 -25.55
CA ARG A 135 -8.60 9.42 -25.66
C ARG A 135 -9.19 8.85 -26.96
N ASN A 136 -8.40 8.85 -28.03
CA ASN A 136 -8.81 8.32 -29.34
C ASN A 136 -8.62 6.79 -29.48
N ARG A 137 -8.25 6.09 -28.39
CA ARG A 137 -8.04 4.63 -28.35
C ARG A 137 -7.19 4.13 -29.53
N ARG A 138 -6.06 4.78 -29.79
CA ARG A 138 -5.16 4.32 -30.85
C ARG A 138 -4.61 2.95 -30.48
N ARG A 139 -4.76 1.99 -31.39
CA ARG A 139 -4.24 0.63 -31.25
C ARG A 139 -2.73 0.66 -31.18
N THR A 140 -2.17 0.02 -30.14
CA THR A 140 -0.71 -0.11 -29.99
C THR A 140 -0.15 -1.33 -30.70
N GLY A 141 -1.02 -2.28 -31.08
CA GLY A 141 -0.62 -3.62 -31.52
C GLY A 141 -0.09 -4.51 -30.40
N GLN A 142 -0.10 -4.04 -29.14
CA GLN A 142 0.21 -4.86 -27.97
C GLN A 142 -1.07 -5.49 -27.44
N ASN A 143 -0.97 -6.71 -26.91
CA ASN A 143 -2.08 -7.41 -26.28
C ASN A 143 -1.80 -7.55 -24.78
N ARG A 144 -2.75 -7.16 -23.93
CA ARG A 144 -2.70 -7.47 -22.50
C ARG A 144 -3.34 -8.82 -22.31
N THR A 145 -2.54 -9.81 -21.95
CA THR A 145 -3.04 -11.17 -21.76
C THR A 145 -3.85 -11.32 -20.48
N GLY A 146 -3.61 -10.47 -19.47
CA GLY A 146 -4.13 -10.64 -18.11
C GLY A 146 -3.57 -11.88 -17.39
N GLY A 147 -2.84 -12.74 -18.12
CA GLY A 147 -2.21 -13.93 -17.58
C GLY A 147 -1.01 -13.54 -16.73
N LEU A 148 -1.12 -13.83 -15.44
CA LEU A 148 0.03 -13.88 -14.56
C LEU A 148 0.85 -15.14 -14.86
N PRO A 149 2.17 -15.14 -14.60
CA PRO A 149 2.94 -16.37 -14.49
C PRO A 149 2.16 -17.42 -13.67
N PRO A 150 2.09 -18.70 -14.09
CA PRO A 150 1.34 -19.72 -13.34
C PRO A 150 1.72 -19.80 -11.85
N SER A 151 3.00 -19.55 -11.53
CA SER A 151 3.53 -19.47 -10.16
C SER A 151 2.91 -18.36 -9.30
N LEU A 152 2.27 -17.36 -9.92
CA LEU A 152 1.58 -16.25 -9.25
C LEU A 152 0.05 -16.43 -9.25
N VAL A 153 -0.47 -17.52 -9.82
CA VAL A 153 -1.91 -17.81 -9.79
C VAL A 153 -2.20 -18.81 -8.69
N ARG A 154 -1.65 -20.02 -8.82
CA ARG A 154 -1.83 -21.12 -7.86
C ARG A 154 -0.54 -21.91 -7.74
N VAL A 155 -0.23 -22.32 -6.52
CA VAL A 155 0.75 -23.39 -6.29
C VAL A 155 -0.06 -24.68 -6.27
N ALA A 156 0.13 -25.50 -7.31
CA ALA A 156 -0.47 -26.82 -7.33
C ALA A 156 0.03 -27.58 -6.09
N GLU A 157 -0.84 -28.40 -5.50
CA GLU A 157 -0.33 -29.49 -4.67
C GLU A 157 0.51 -30.30 -5.65
N ASP A 158 1.84 -30.27 -5.48
CA ASP A 158 2.70 -31.18 -6.24
C ASP A 158 2.14 -32.56 -5.93
N ASP A 159 1.44 -33.11 -6.93
CA ASP A 159 0.99 -34.47 -6.94
C ASP A 159 2.30 -35.25 -7.01
N ASP A 160 2.90 -35.51 -5.85
CA ASP A 160 4.03 -36.41 -5.62
C ASP A 160 3.62 -37.86 -6.01
N GLY A 161 2.76 -38.03 -7.02
CA GLY A 161 2.52 -39.18 -7.87
C GLY A 161 3.75 -39.61 -8.68
N GLY A 162 4.95 -39.17 -8.28
CA GLY A 162 6.12 -40.02 -8.30
C GLY A 162 5.95 -41.18 -7.32
N GLY A 163 4.95 -42.03 -7.58
CA GLY A 163 4.78 -43.35 -6.98
C GLY A 163 5.91 -44.28 -7.38
N GLY A 164 7.13 -43.94 -6.96
CA GLY A 164 8.17 -44.93 -6.77
C GLY A 164 7.69 -45.80 -5.62
N GLU A 165 7.25 -47.02 -5.94
CA GLU A 165 7.15 -48.14 -5.00
C GLU A 165 8.53 -48.39 -4.38
N GLY A 166 8.95 -47.53 -3.46
CA GLY A 166 10.08 -47.76 -2.60
C GLY A 166 9.64 -48.76 -1.54
N GLU A 167 9.92 -50.04 -1.79
CA GLU A 167 9.73 -51.14 -0.85
C GLU A 167 10.36 -50.77 0.51
N TYR A 168 9.50 -50.38 1.46
CA TYR A 168 9.88 -49.96 2.80
C TYR A 168 10.39 -51.17 3.59
N ARG A 169 11.71 -51.25 3.73
CA ARG A 169 12.40 -52.34 4.43
C ARG A 169 13.05 -51.88 5.74
N ASP A 170 12.39 -51.06 6.55
CA ASP A 170 12.77 -50.92 7.97
C ASP A 170 11.62 -50.36 8.83
N GLY A 171 11.21 -51.13 9.83
CA GLY A 171 9.97 -50.97 10.61
C GLY A 171 9.95 -49.81 11.61
N ARG A 172 10.51 -48.64 11.28
CA ARG A 172 10.40 -47.44 12.11
C ARG A 172 9.24 -46.57 11.63
N ARG A 173 8.16 -46.53 12.43
CA ARG A 173 7.10 -45.51 12.34
C ARG A 173 7.75 -44.13 12.36
N ARG A 174 7.85 -43.48 11.20
CA ARG A 174 7.98 -42.03 11.16
C ARG A 174 6.63 -41.46 11.58
N VAL A 175 6.67 -40.54 12.52
CA VAL A 175 5.55 -39.63 12.78
C VAL A 175 5.34 -38.89 11.47
N ASP A 176 4.26 -39.19 10.77
CA ASP A 176 3.77 -38.44 9.62
C ASP A 176 3.47 -37.02 10.12
N VAL A 177 4.49 -36.17 10.10
CA VAL A 177 4.30 -34.73 10.21
C VAL A 177 3.50 -34.39 8.97
N ASP A 178 2.20 -34.14 9.15
CA ASP A 178 1.19 -33.77 8.15
C ASP A 178 1.78 -32.79 7.14
N ARG A 179 2.41 -33.35 6.13
CA ARG A 179 3.03 -32.66 5.01
C ARG A 179 2.02 -32.59 3.87
N ARG A 180 0.76 -32.32 4.22
CA ARG A 180 -0.21 -31.85 3.24
C ARG A 180 0.30 -30.49 2.82
N SER A 181 1.06 -30.48 1.72
CA SER A 181 1.34 -29.27 0.95
C SER A 181 -0.01 -28.74 0.52
N SER A 182 -0.66 -27.97 1.39
CA SER A 182 -1.96 -27.39 1.11
C SER A 182 -1.79 -26.45 -0.06
N GLY A 183 -2.42 -26.78 -1.19
CA GLY A 183 -2.47 -25.89 -2.33
C GLY A 183 -3.03 -24.52 -1.90
N GLY A 184 -2.64 -23.48 -2.62
CA GLY A 184 -3.05 -22.12 -2.28
C GLY A 184 -3.08 -21.18 -3.46
N ARG A 185 -3.76 -20.05 -3.27
CA ARG A 185 -3.90 -18.99 -4.27
C ARG A 185 -2.90 -17.88 -3.99
N VAL A 186 -2.16 -17.45 -5.00
CA VAL A 186 -1.23 -16.33 -4.81
C VAL A 186 -1.95 -15.02 -5.11
N LEU A 187 -2.39 -14.76 -6.33
CA LEU A 187 -3.12 -13.53 -6.68
C LEU A 187 -4.60 -13.76 -7.01
N ASP A 188 -5.05 -15.01 -6.98
CA ASP A 188 -6.40 -15.44 -7.42
C ASP A 188 -7.45 -15.35 -6.29
N PHE A 189 -7.51 -14.21 -5.59
CA PHE A 189 -8.52 -13.94 -4.57
C PHE A 189 -8.89 -12.46 -4.50
N THR A 190 -10.07 -12.17 -3.96
CA THR A 190 -10.57 -10.82 -3.66
C THR A 190 -10.75 -10.65 -2.14
N ALA A 191 -11.01 -9.42 -1.69
CA ALA A 191 -11.25 -9.13 -0.29
C ALA A 191 -12.55 -8.35 -0.10
N SER A 192 -13.15 -8.41 1.08
CA SER A 192 -14.11 -7.41 1.54
C SER A 192 -13.69 -6.90 2.91
N LEU A 193 -13.88 -5.61 3.15
CA LEU A 193 -13.45 -4.95 4.39
C LEU A 193 -14.66 -4.39 5.13
N THR A 194 -14.61 -4.44 6.46
CA THR A 194 -15.53 -3.74 7.36
C THR A 194 -14.68 -2.97 8.36
N THR A 195 -14.95 -1.68 8.56
CA THR A 195 -14.21 -0.85 9.51
C THR A 195 -15.06 0.31 10.02
N ASN A 196 -14.92 0.63 11.29
CA ASN A 196 -15.40 1.88 11.88
C ASN A 196 -14.30 2.96 11.98
N LEU A 197 -13.07 2.63 11.54
CA LEU A 197 -11.94 3.55 11.53
C LEU A 197 -12.09 4.63 10.45
N ARG A 198 -11.45 5.76 10.70
CA ARG A 198 -11.24 6.83 9.72
C ARG A 198 -9.83 6.73 9.19
N ILE A 199 -9.69 6.30 7.93
CA ILE A 199 -8.42 6.01 7.28
C ILE A 199 -8.19 7.05 6.18
N MET A 200 -7.02 7.70 6.21
CA MET A 200 -6.58 8.61 5.15
C MET A 200 -5.42 7.99 4.39
N PHE A 201 -5.51 7.92 3.07
CA PHE A 201 -4.45 7.51 2.15
C PHE A 201 -3.77 8.73 1.55
N VAL A 202 -2.49 8.96 1.86
CA VAL A 202 -1.70 10.11 1.37
C VAL A 202 -0.56 9.64 0.48
N GLY A 203 -0.60 10.00 -0.80
CA GLY A 203 0.36 9.49 -1.79
C GLY A 203 0.10 9.95 -3.22
N ASP A 204 0.89 9.47 -4.16
CA ASP A 204 0.76 9.84 -5.57
C ASP A 204 -0.35 9.04 -6.28
N SER A 205 -0.36 9.05 -7.62
CA SER A 205 -1.35 8.33 -8.43
C SER A 205 -1.37 6.82 -8.18
N VAL A 206 -0.26 6.21 -7.76
CA VAL A 206 -0.24 4.78 -7.42
C VAL A 206 -1.02 4.54 -6.13
N LEU A 207 -0.85 5.39 -5.10
CA LEU A 207 -1.65 5.23 -3.87
C LEU A 207 -3.11 5.58 -4.11
N VAL A 208 -3.43 6.59 -4.93
CA VAL A 208 -4.82 6.92 -5.28
C VAL A 208 -5.52 5.68 -5.86
N GLN A 209 -4.87 5.00 -6.79
CA GLN A 209 -5.39 3.77 -7.40
C GLN A 209 -5.61 2.66 -6.37
N LEU A 210 -4.66 2.46 -5.45
CA LEU A 210 -4.78 1.47 -4.37
C LEU A 210 -5.88 1.83 -3.37
N ALA A 211 -6.03 3.11 -3.04
CA ALA A 211 -7.03 3.61 -2.13
C ALA A 211 -8.45 3.47 -2.72
N GLN A 212 -8.61 3.76 -4.01
CA GLN A 212 -9.86 3.51 -4.74
C GLN A 212 -10.23 2.03 -4.75
N ALA A 213 -9.26 1.12 -4.88
CA ALA A 213 -9.53 -0.31 -4.76
C ALA A 213 -9.97 -0.69 -3.33
N VAL A 214 -9.37 -0.07 -2.29
CA VAL A 214 -9.82 -0.23 -0.90
C VAL A 214 -11.23 0.32 -0.68
N ASP A 215 -11.54 1.48 -1.26
CA ASP A 215 -12.89 2.07 -1.25
C ASP A 215 -13.92 1.05 -1.78
N GLU A 216 -13.59 0.34 -2.87
CA GLU A 216 -14.48 -0.68 -3.44
C GLU A 216 -14.66 -1.88 -2.52
N PHE A 217 -13.60 -2.35 -1.86
CA PHE A 217 -13.71 -3.44 -0.88
C PHE A 217 -14.46 -3.03 0.40
N LEU A 218 -14.54 -1.73 0.69
CA LEU A 218 -15.33 -1.15 1.78
C LEU A 218 -16.79 -0.90 1.41
N LEU A 219 -17.13 -1.03 0.12
CA LEU A 219 -18.52 -1.11 -0.34
C LEU A 219 -19.00 -2.55 -0.20
N GLU A 220 -20.15 -2.73 0.45
CA GLU A 220 -20.80 -4.04 0.53
C GLU A 220 -21.16 -4.51 -0.89
N GLY A 221 -20.96 -5.80 -1.21
CA GLY A 221 -21.22 -6.46 -2.52
C GLY A 221 -22.68 -6.42 -3.01
N ARG A 222 -23.47 -5.47 -2.52
CA ARG A 222 -24.68 -4.98 -3.17
C ARG A 222 -24.26 -4.47 -4.55
N THR A 223 -24.99 -4.89 -5.56
CA THR A 223 -24.76 -4.44 -6.93
C THR A 223 -24.61 -2.92 -6.94
N LEU A 224 -23.47 -2.47 -7.48
CA LEU A 224 -23.07 -1.06 -7.68
C LEU A 224 -24.15 -0.20 -8.35
N GLU A 225 -25.18 -0.82 -8.92
CA GLU A 225 -26.36 -0.16 -9.47
C GLU A 225 -27.32 0.40 -8.40
N SER A 226 -27.32 -0.13 -7.17
CA SER A 226 -28.37 0.15 -6.18
C SER A 226 -28.01 1.25 -5.16
N ARG A 227 -26.74 1.39 -4.78
CA ARG A 227 -26.23 2.62 -4.19
C ARG A 227 -25.48 3.37 -5.27
N LYS A 228 -26.00 4.55 -5.64
CA LYS A 228 -25.19 5.52 -6.36
C LYS A 228 -23.84 5.63 -5.64
N ILE A 229 -22.80 5.88 -6.41
CA ILE A 229 -21.54 6.54 -6.05
C ILE A 229 -21.69 7.73 -5.05
N GLY A 230 -22.90 8.11 -4.63
CA GLY A 230 -23.20 9.20 -3.72
C GLY A 230 -22.66 9.08 -2.28
N ASP A 231 -22.23 7.90 -1.83
CA ASP A 231 -21.48 7.78 -0.56
C ASP A 231 -20.02 8.26 -0.72
N ARG A 232 -19.55 8.42 -1.98
CA ARG A 232 -18.24 8.95 -2.31
C ARG A 232 -18.34 10.39 -2.82
N SER A 233 -17.55 11.27 -2.23
CA SER A 233 -17.41 12.68 -2.61
C SER A 233 -16.00 12.98 -3.10
N VAL A 234 -15.89 13.50 -4.32
CA VAL A 234 -14.64 14.09 -4.83
C VAL A 234 -14.58 15.54 -4.37
N LEU A 235 -13.66 15.86 -3.47
CA LEU A 235 -13.50 17.19 -2.90
C LEU A 235 -12.79 18.14 -3.88
N TRP A 236 -11.87 17.62 -4.67
CA TRP A 236 -11.26 18.29 -5.81
C TRP A 236 -10.63 17.27 -6.76
N GLU A 237 -10.54 17.66 -8.02
CA GLU A 237 -9.80 16.92 -9.03
C GLU A 237 -8.36 17.40 -9.08
N ALA A 238 -7.42 16.46 -9.19
CA ALA A 238 -6.03 16.78 -9.45
C ALA A 238 -5.89 17.23 -10.92
N TRP A 239 -6.54 16.50 -11.84
CA TRP A 239 -6.74 16.87 -13.24
C TRP A 239 -8.07 16.28 -13.70
N THR A 240 -8.59 16.71 -14.86
CA THR A 240 -9.92 16.34 -15.32
C THR A 240 -10.17 14.83 -15.25
N GLY A 241 -11.10 14.44 -14.37
CA GLY A 241 -11.51 13.05 -14.14
C GLY A 241 -10.63 12.24 -13.18
N HIS A 242 -9.66 12.85 -12.49
CA HIS A 242 -8.80 12.15 -11.54
C HIS A 242 -8.79 12.82 -10.18
N ASP A 243 -8.93 12.01 -9.14
CA ASP A 243 -9.11 12.49 -7.78
C ASP A 243 -7.84 13.13 -7.23
N GLY A 244 -7.98 14.37 -6.76
CA GLY A 244 -6.97 15.02 -5.93
C GLY A 244 -7.26 14.84 -4.45
N GLY A 245 -8.54 14.92 -4.08
CA GLY A 245 -9.03 14.60 -2.76
C GLY A 245 -10.40 13.94 -2.85
N SER A 246 -10.59 12.81 -2.18
CA SER A 246 -11.88 12.12 -2.14
C SER A 246 -12.18 11.54 -0.77
N ILE A 247 -13.46 11.37 -0.45
CA ILE A 247 -13.95 10.71 0.76
C ILE A 247 -15.02 9.70 0.39
N LEU A 248 -14.92 8.48 0.88
CA LEU A 248 -15.99 7.49 0.98
C LEU A 248 -16.46 7.44 2.44
N ALA A 249 -17.70 7.86 2.68
CA ALA A 249 -18.31 7.81 4.01
C ALA A 249 -19.84 7.69 3.93
N PRO A 250 -20.45 6.83 4.77
CA PRO A 250 -19.82 5.89 5.68
C PRO A 250 -19.28 4.64 4.95
N THR A 251 -18.18 4.06 5.44
CA THR A 251 -17.72 2.74 5.00
C THR A 251 -18.64 1.63 5.53
N ARG A 252 -18.51 0.40 5.03
CA ARG A 252 -19.03 -0.78 5.73
C ARG A 252 -18.41 -0.81 7.13
N GLY A 253 -19.24 -0.71 8.18
CA GLY A 253 -18.78 -0.57 9.58
C GLY A 253 -18.90 0.86 10.15
N GLY A 254 -19.27 1.86 9.34
CA GLY A 254 -19.57 3.22 9.81
C GLY A 254 -18.37 4.18 9.85
N GLY A 255 -17.20 3.75 9.39
CA GLY A 255 -15.98 4.55 9.32
C GLY A 255 -15.91 5.47 8.11
N VAL A 256 -14.69 5.90 7.78
CA VAL A 256 -14.38 6.81 6.67
C VAL A 256 -13.13 6.32 5.95
N SER A 257 -13.17 6.31 4.62
CA SER A 257 -11.96 6.18 3.79
C SER A 257 -11.77 7.48 3.04
N ALA A 258 -10.58 8.08 3.11
CA ALA A 258 -10.26 9.31 2.41
C ALA A 258 -8.96 9.14 1.63
N THR A 259 -8.86 9.79 0.48
CA THR A 259 -7.66 9.80 -0.34
C THR A 259 -7.21 11.23 -0.57
N TRP A 260 -5.92 11.48 -0.37
CA TRP A 260 -5.27 12.75 -0.63
C TRP A 260 -4.06 12.54 -1.54
N ARG A 261 -4.19 13.03 -2.78
CA ARG A 261 -3.11 12.94 -3.76
C ARG A 261 -2.03 13.99 -3.48
N MET A 262 -0.80 13.53 -3.31
CA MET A 262 0.42 14.32 -3.14
C MET A 262 1.56 13.71 -3.97
N THR A 263 2.46 14.53 -4.52
CA THR A 263 3.64 14.07 -5.29
C THR A 263 4.97 14.37 -4.60
N GLY A 264 4.93 14.95 -3.41
CA GLY A 264 6.08 15.13 -2.52
C GLY A 264 5.75 14.72 -1.10
N LEU A 265 6.77 14.54 -0.25
CA LEU A 265 6.57 14.24 1.17
C LEU A 265 5.76 15.35 1.86
N LEU A 266 4.89 14.94 2.79
CA LEU A 266 4.19 15.86 3.69
C LEU A 266 5.24 16.55 4.57
N SER A 267 5.47 17.84 4.31
CA SER A 267 6.53 18.62 4.93
C SER A 267 6.09 20.07 5.04
N MET A 268 6.44 20.76 6.12
CA MET A 268 6.11 22.18 6.31
C MET A 268 6.71 23.05 5.22
N ALA A 269 7.89 22.67 4.71
CA ALA A 269 8.53 23.36 3.60
C ALA A 269 7.71 23.28 2.30
N ASN A 270 6.71 22.40 2.23
CA ASN A 270 5.80 22.23 1.10
C ASN A 270 4.40 22.83 1.34
N GLU A 271 4.14 23.44 2.50
CA GLU A 271 2.89 24.17 2.75
C GLU A 271 2.77 25.38 1.79
N GLY A 272 1.61 25.54 1.16
CA GLY A 272 1.31 26.62 0.22
C GLY A 272 1.97 26.48 -1.15
N LYS A 273 2.79 25.44 -1.38
CA LYS A 273 3.32 25.16 -2.72
C LYS A 273 2.21 24.65 -3.65
N PRO A 274 2.39 24.78 -4.98
CA PRO A 274 1.43 24.28 -5.96
C PRO A 274 1.11 22.78 -5.76
N PRO A 275 -0.14 22.36 -6.03
CA PRO A 275 -0.64 21.02 -5.71
C PRO A 275 0.04 19.94 -6.57
N ALA A 276 -0.32 18.70 -6.30
CA ALA A 276 0.36 17.47 -6.73
C ALA A 276 0.64 17.29 -8.25
N ASN A 277 0.10 18.11 -9.16
CA ASN A 277 0.43 18.02 -10.61
C ASN A 277 1.43 19.05 -11.11
N SER A 278 1.87 19.92 -10.21
CA SER A 278 2.92 20.89 -10.47
C SER A 278 4.20 20.45 -9.79
N VAL A 279 5.33 20.82 -10.39
CA VAL A 279 6.65 20.73 -9.74
C VAL A 279 6.54 21.44 -8.39
N GLY A 280 6.63 20.68 -7.30
CA GLY A 280 6.49 21.23 -5.94
C GLY A 280 5.79 20.32 -4.95
N GLY A 281 4.83 19.48 -5.40
CA GLY A 281 4.18 18.49 -4.53
C GLY A 281 3.61 19.06 -3.23
N GLY A 282 3.09 20.29 -3.30
CA GLY A 282 2.65 21.06 -2.13
C GLY A 282 1.33 20.60 -1.55
N TRP A 283 1.00 21.17 -0.39
CA TRP A 283 -0.27 21.01 0.29
C TRP A 283 -0.71 22.33 0.93
N SER A 284 -1.98 22.43 1.31
CA SER A 284 -2.52 23.63 1.97
C SER A 284 -3.49 23.28 3.10
N ARG A 285 -3.59 24.16 4.10
CA ARG A 285 -4.56 24.00 5.21
C ARG A 285 -6.00 23.97 4.74
N SER A 286 -6.33 24.63 3.63
CA SER A 286 -7.68 24.60 3.07
C SER A 286 -8.06 23.23 2.50
N GLU A 287 -7.10 22.44 2.00
CA GLU A 287 -7.33 21.06 1.58
C GLU A 287 -7.58 20.15 2.79
N ILE A 288 -6.78 20.31 3.85
CA ILE A 288 -6.96 19.58 5.12
C ILE A 288 -8.34 19.91 5.73
N ASP A 289 -8.70 21.19 5.76
CA ASP A 289 -9.98 21.67 6.28
C ASP A 289 -11.17 21.02 5.57
N LYS A 290 -11.09 20.86 4.24
CA LYS A 290 -12.12 20.15 3.46
C LYS A 290 -12.29 18.70 3.89
N PHE A 291 -11.21 18.00 4.27
CA PHE A 291 -11.32 16.64 4.76
C PHE A 291 -11.94 16.59 6.16
N LEU A 292 -11.39 17.36 7.10
CA LEU A 292 -11.80 17.31 8.51
C LEU A 292 -13.25 17.78 8.71
N HIS A 293 -13.69 18.77 7.92
CA HIS A 293 -15.04 19.33 8.03
C HIS A 293 -16.03 18.74 7.02
N HIS A 294 -15.63 17.76 6.20
CA HIS A 294 -16.57 17.05 5.35
C HIS A 294 -17.67 16.41 6.21
N ARG A 295 -18.93 16.55 5.79
CA ARG A 295 -20.08 16.03 6.52
C ARG A 295 -20.77 14.94 5.71
N TYR A 296 -21.06 13.82 6.36
CA TYR A 296 -21.79 12.71 5.77
C TYR A 296 -22.98 12.31 6.64
N ARG A 297 -23.94 11.59 6.05
CA ARG A 297 -25.04 11.00 6.81
C ARG A 297 -24.60 9.64 7.34
N PRO A 298 -24.68 9.37 8.65
CA PRO A 298 -24.39 8.03 9.16
C PRO A 298 -25.35 7.02 8.50
N SER A 299 -24.85 5.84 8.19
CA SER A 299 -25.72 4.77 7.71
C SER A 299 -26.71 4.46 8.82
N THR A 300 -28.01 4.53 8.52
CA THR A 300 -29.02 3.95 9.40
C THR A 300 -28.62 2.48 9.55
N PRO A 301 -28.35 1.98 10.78
CA PRO A 301 -28.07 0.57 10.96
C PRO A 301 -29.20 -0.20 10.29
N PRO A 302 -28.91 -1.25 9.51
CA PRO A 302 -29.94 -2.01 8.82
C PRO A 302 -30.96 -2.43 9.88
N THR A 303 -32.15 -1.83 9.85
CA THR A 303 -33.25 -2.22 10.69
C THR A 303 -33.50 -3.67 10.33
N THR A 304 -33.03 -4.58 11.18
CA THR A 304 -33.23 -6.02 11.05
C THR A 304 -34.73 -6.27 11.12
N THR A 305 -35.40 -6.10 9.98
CA THR A 305 -36.85 -6.15 9.80
C THR A 305 -37.31 -7.62 9.70
N THR A 306 -36.61 -8.48 10.43
CA THR A 306 -36.95 -9.89 10.63
C THR A 306 -37.17 -10.14 12.11
N GLN A 307 -37.83 -9.20 12.81
CA GLN A 307 -38.63 -9.60 13.96
C GLN A 307 -39.81 -10.42 13.44
N SER A 308 -39.58 -11.72 13.28
CA SER A 308 -40.67 -12.67 13.31
C SER A 308 -41.43 -12.41 14.60
N SER A 309 -42.70 -12.05 14.45
CA SER A 309 -43.69 -11.93 15.49
C SER A 309 -43.74 -13.20 16.35
N MET A 310 -42.97 -13.27 17.42
CA MET A 310 -43.28 -14.15 18.55
C MET A 310 -42.73 -13.51 19.82
N GLY A 311 -43.67 -12.96 20.59
CA GLY A 311 -43.44 -11.94 21.62
C GLY A 311 -42.44 -12.32 22.70
N ARG A 312 -41.59 -11.36 23.05
CA ARG A 312 -41.12 -11.18 24.43
C ARG A 312 -40.86 -9.69 24.67
N ARG A 313 -41.65 -9.15 25.61
CA ARG A 313 -41.49 -7.82 26.22
C ARG A 313 -40.08 -7.72 26.80
N GLY A 314 -39.28 -6.83 26.24
CA GLY A 314 -37.95 -6.48 26.71
C GLY A 314 -37.46 -5.31 25.87
N GLU A 315 -38.13 -4.16 26.01
CA GLU A 315 -37.76 -2.88 25.38
C GLU A 315 -36.37 -2.44 25.88
N SER A 316 -35.30 -2.92 25.25
CA SER A 316 -34.02 -2.21 25.25
C SER A 316 -34.12 -1.11 24.19
N ALA A 317 -34.69 0.02 24.60
CA ALA A 317 -34.80 1.22 23.80
C ALA A 317 -33.40 1.78 23.50
N TRP A 318 -32.83 1.41 22.35
CA TRP A 318 -31.84 2.28 21.71
C TRP A 318 -32.55 3.63 21.46
N PRO A 319 -32.07 4.75 22.00
CA PRO A 319 -32.77 6.02 21.85
C PRO A 319 -32.89 6.37 20.37
N SER A 320 -34.13 6.50 19.89
CA SER A 320 -34.50 7.01 18.56
C SER A 320 -34.18 8.51 18.45
N LEU A 321 -32.94 8.89 18.70
CA LEU A 321 -32.47 10.27 18.89
C LEU A 321 -31.68 10.82 17.70
N TYR A 322 -31.52 10.03 16.64
CA TYR A 322 -31.01 10.57 15.38
C TYR A 322 -32.16 11.20 14.60
N ASP A 323 -32.22 12.53 14.67
CA ASP A 323 -33.01 13.34 13.76
C ASP A 323 -32.56 12.98 12.34
N ASP A 324 -33.50 12.60 11.46
CA ASP A 324 -33.27 12.00 10.13
C ASP A 324 -32.45 12.91 9.19
N ASN A 325 -32.16 14.14 9.62
CA ASN A 325 -31.37 15.13 8.91
C ASN A 325 -30.02 15.47 9.57
N SER A 326 -29.62 14.75 10.62
CA SER A 326 -28.33 14.94 11.26
C SER A 326 -27.19 14.42 10.36
N THR A 327 -26.18 15.27 10.18
CA THR A 327 -24.93 14.92 9.49
C THR A 327 -23.79 14.93 10.50
N ILE A 328 -22.79 14.08 10.31
CA ILE A 328 -21.61 13.99 11.18
C ILE A 328 -20.41 14.49 10.38
N ALA A 329 -19.57 15.32 11.00
CA ALA A 329 -18.29 15.73 10.40
C ALA A 329 -17.26 14.60 10.56
N VAL A 330 -16.41 14.41 9.56
CA VAL A 330 -15.32 13.41 9.61
C VAL A 330 -14.44 13.64 10.84
N GLY A 331 -14.00 14.87 11.08
CA GLY A 331 -13.06 15.21 12.14
C GLY A 331 -11.69 14.57 11.92
N ASN A 332 -10.99 14.22 13.01
CA ASN A 332 -9.68 13.60 12.95
C ASN A 332 -9.74 12.19 12.34
N PHE A 333 -8.65 11.80 11.68
CA PHE A 333 -8.41 10.44 11.20
C PHE A 333 -7.75 9.59 12.28
N ASP A 334 -8.13 8.31 12.35
CA ASP A 334 -7.49 7.34 13.25
C ASP A 334 -6.12 6.92 12.68
N VAL A 335 -6.09 6.73 11.36
CA VAL A 335 -4.99 6.13 10.60
C VAL A 335 -4.62 7.00 9.40
N VAL A 336 -3.33 7.19 9.17
CA VAL A 336 -2.80 7.67 7.88
C VAL A 336 -1.93 6.58 7.24
N VAL A 337 -2.28 6.18 6.02
CA VAL A 337 -1.46 5.30 5.19
C VAL A 337 -0.70 6.18 4.21
N PHE A 338 0.62 6.14 4.29
CA PHE A 338 1.51 7.06 3.60
C PHE A 338 2.40 6.34 2.59
N ARG A 339 2.33 6.75 1.32
CA ARG A 339 3.22 6.26 0.26
C ARG A 339 4.32 7.28 -0.02
N VAL A 340 5.57 6.83 0.03
CA VAL A 340 6.72 7.60 -0.48
C VAL A 340 6.65 7.70 -2.00
N MET A 341 6.67 8.93 -2.54
CA MET A 341 6.39 9.24 -3.95
C MET A 341 7.58 9.04 -4.91
N HIS A 342 8.23 7.87 -4.87
CA HIS A 342 9.31 7.55 -5.81
C HIS A 342 8.77 7.55 -7.26
N GLY A 343 9.38 8.37 -8.12
CA GLY A 343 8.93 8.69 -9.48
C GLY A 343 8.50 10.14 -9.67
N TRP A 344 8.18 10.83 -8.57
CA TRP A 344 7.96 12.28 -8.53
C TRP A 344 9.04 13.03 -7.76
N MET A 345 9.66 12.34 -6.80
CA MET A 345 10.81 12.83 -6.04
C MET A 345 12.09 12.15 -6.51
N GLU A 346 13.18 12.91 -6.48
CA GLU A 346 14.50 12.33 -6.65
C GLU A 346 14.87 11.52 -5.40
N LEU A 347 15.61 10.41 -5.57
CA LEU A 347 15.91 9.48 -4.47
C LEU A 347 16.62 10.17 -3.29
N HIS A 348 17.51 11.13 -3.57
CA HIS A 348 18.24 11.88 -2.55
C HIS A 348 17.36 12.89 -1.77
N GLU A 349 16.18 13.22 -2.27
CA GLU A 349 15.23 14.10 -1.57
C GLU A 349 14.43 13.34 -0.50
N ILE A 350 14.42 12.01 -0.55
CA ILE A 350 13.71 11.13 0.38
C ILE A 350 14.68 10.78 1.51
N THR A 351 14.77 11.65 2.50
CA THR A 351 15.66 11.47 3.65
C THR A 351 14.92 10.98 4.89
N HIS A 352 15.65 10.34 5.80
CA HIS A 352 15.16 9.95 7.13
C HIS A 352 14.36 11.07 7.83
N ASP A 353 14.94 12.27 7.93
CA ASP A 353 14.33 13.40 8.65
C ASP A 353 13.01 13.86 8.02
N ARG A 354 12.91 13.83 6.69
CA ARG A 354 11.67 14.21 5.99
C ARG A 354 10.59 13.15 6.13
N LEU A 355 10.96 11.86 6.21
CA LEU A 355 10.01 10.79 6.52
C LEU A 355 9.49 10.93 7.96
N VAL A 356 10.37 11.23 8.91
CA VAL A 356 10.00 11.55 10.30
C VAL A 356 9.06 12.75 10.36
N GLU A 357 9.37 13.84 9.64
CA GLU A 357 8.53 15.03 9.56
C GLU A 357 7.13 14.68 9.05
N ALA A 358 7.02 13.87 7.99
CA ALA A 358 5.74 13.45 7.44
C ALA A 358 4.88 12.65 8.44
N VAL A 359 5.51 11.79 9.25
CA VAL A 359 4.81 11.06 10.33
C VAL A 359 4.30 12.05 11.39
N SER A 360 5.13 12.98 11.84
CA SER A 360 4.74 13.99 12.84
C SER A 360 3.60 14.88 12.34
N LEU A 361 3.69 15.36 11.10
CA LEU A 361 2.65 16.20 10.49
C LEU A 361 1.33 15.46 10.27
N SER A 362 1.36 14.14 10.09
CA SER A 362 0.14 13.33 10.01
C SER A 362 -0.69 13.44 11.30
N ARG A 363 -0.03 13.53 12.47
CA ARG A 363 -0.71 13.80 13.74
C ARG A 363 -1.19 15.24 13.83
N GLU A 364 -0.31 16.20 13.57
CA GLU A 364 -0.61 17.64 13.72
C GLU A 364 -1.77 18.08 12.82
N LEU A 365 -1.76 17.65 11.56
CA LEU A 365 -2.68 18.13 10.53
C LEU A 365 -3.95 17.29 10.43
N LEU A 366 -3.84 15.98 10.64
CA LEU A 366 -4.95 15.03 10.40
C LEU A 366 -5.45 14.35 11.69
N GLY A 367 -4.76 14.57 12.82
CA GLY A 367 -5.10 13.96 14.11
C GLY A 367 -4.71 12.48 14.23
N ALA A 368 -3.97 11.94 13.26
CA ALA A 368 -3.66 10.52 13.14
C ALA A 368 -2.98 9.95 14.39
N SER A 369 -3.48 8.81 14.88
CA SER A 369 -2.88 8.08 16.00
C SER A 369 -1.96 6.94 15.55
N VAL A 370 -2.21 6.42 14.35
CA VAL A 370 -1.40 5.38 13.71
C VAL A 370 -0.99 5.88 12.32
N VAL A 371 0.27 5.68 11.97
CA VAL A 371 0.77 5.94 10.61
C VAL A 371 1.30 4.63 10.04
N VAL A 372 0.90 4.30 8.82
CA VAL A 372 1.43 3.15 8.08
C VAL A 372 2.33 3.68 6.96
N LEU A 373 3.63 3.45 7.06
CA LEU A 373 4.59 3.81 6.02
C LEU A 373 4.70 2.66 5.01
N MET A 374 4.48 2.99 3.73
CA MET A 374 4.60 2.02 2.65
C MET A 374 6.00 2.05 2.04
N THR A 375 6.64 0.88 1.97
CA THR A 375 7.94 0.71 1.32
C THR A 375 7.89 0.96 -0.18
N VAL A 376 9.01 1.41 -0.73
CA VAL A 376 9.20 1.78 -2.13
C VAL A 376 9.56 0.55 -2.97
N PRO A 377 8.78 0.20 -4.01
CA PRO A 377 9.14 -0.86 -4.95
C PRO A 377 10.22 -0.42 -5.94
N PHE A 378 10.87 -1.38 -6.57
CA PHE A 378 11.60 -1.10 -7.81
C PHE A 378 10.61 -0.79 -8.93
N THR A 379 10.93 0.23 -9.72
CA THR A 379 10.10 0.71 -10.82
C THR A 379 10.99 1.04 -12.02
N ASN A 380 10.40 1.41 -13.16
CA ASN A 380 11.17 1.88 -14.32
C ASN A 380 11.95 3.18 -14.04
N ASN A 381 11.74 3.84 -12.90
CA ASN A 381 12.52 5.01 -12.48
C ASN A 381 13.87 4.67 -11.87
N VAL A 382 14.11 3.41 -11.51
CA VAL A 382 15.44 2.91 -11.14
C VAL A 382 16.25 2.80 -12.43
N LYS A 383 17.28 3.63 -12.61
CA LYS A 383 18.07 3.70 -13.85
C LYS A 383 19.47 3.13 -13.70
N THR A 384 19.96 3.04 -12.47
CA THR A 384 21.33 2.65 -12.15
C THR A 384 21.36 1.62 -11.00
N ALA A 385 22.52 0.99 -10.80
CA ALA A 385 22.71 0.10 -9.64
C ALA A 385 22.71 0.91 -8.33
N GLU A 386 23.18 2.14 -8.38
CA GLU A 386 23.16 3.10 -7.29
C GLU A 386 21.71 3.42 -6.87
N ASP A 387 20.79 3.57 -7.83
CA ASP A 387 19.36 3.77 -7.52
C ASP A 387 18.77 2.58 -6.76
N ILE A 388 19.16 1.34 -7.11
CA ILE A 388 18.74 0.13 -6.38
C ILE A 388 19.18 0.20 -4.91
N VAL A 389 20.44 0.60 -4.68
CA VAL A 389 20.99 0.78 -3.33
C VAL A 389 20.23 1.87 -2.57
N ARG A 390 19.96 3.01 -3.20
CA ARG A 390 19.21 4.12 -2.57
C ARG A 390 17.78 3.75 -2.21
N VAL A 391 17.06 3.04 -3.08
CA VAL A 391 15.71 2.54 -2.76
C VAL A 391 15.74 1.62 -1.54
N ARG A 392 16.79 0.80 -1.38
CA ARG A 392 16.98 -0.04 -0.20
C ARG A 392 17.21 0.78 1.05
N GLU A 393 18.12 1.75 1.00
CA GLU A 393 18.40 2.65 2.12
C GLU A 393 17.14 3.36 2.60
N ILE A 394 16.30 3.86 1.68
CA ILE A 394 15.00 4.45 1.99
C ILE A 394 14.08 3.45 2.69
N ASN A 395 14.01 2.21 2.22
CA ASN A 395 13.19 1.17 2.84
C ASN A 395 13.69 0.76 4.22
N ASP A 396 15.00 0.75 4.43
CA ASP A 396 15.60 0.51 5.74
C ASP A 396 15.34 1.67 6.69
N ASP A 397 15.39 2.91 6.21
CA ASP A 397 14.96 4.09 6.97
C ASP A 397 13.48 4.00 7.39
N ILE A 398 12.57 3.61 6.48
CA ILE A 398 11.15 3.38 6.81
C ILE A 398 11.01 2.37 7.95
N ARG A 399 11.72 1.23 7.88
CA ARG A 399 11.69 0.20 8.91
C ARG A 399 12.30 0.67 10.23
N ASN A 400 13.40 1.41 10.17
CA ASN A 400 14.09 1.95 11.34
C ASN A 400 13.22 3.00 12.04
N ILE A 401 12.56 3.89 11.31
CA ILE A 401 11.61 4.86 11.84
C ILE A 401 10.48 4.12 12.57
N ALA A 402 9.88 3.11 11.94
CA ALA A 402 8.81 2.34 12.55
C ALA A 402 9.25 1.67 13.86
N ARG A 403 10.37 0.94 13.84
CA ARG A 403 10.91 0.25 15.02
C ARG A 403 11.29 1.21 16.14
N ALA A 404 11.92 2.33 15.83
CA ALA A 404 12.40 3.28 16.82
C ALA A 404 11.28 4.21 17.34
N TRP A 405 10.12 4.27 16.68
CA TRP A 405 9.11 5.29 16.99
C TRP A 405 8.63 5.26 18.44
N HIS A 406 8.40 4.07 19.01
CA HIS A 406 7.93 3.91 20.39
C HIS A 406 8.90 4.52 21.42
N SER A 407 10.21 4.57 21.11
CA SER A 407 11.20 5.18 22.01
C SER A 407 11.08 6.70 22.08
N ARG A 408 10.50 7.33 21.05
CA ARG A 408 10.28 8.79 20.98
C ARG A 408 9.08 9.26 21.78
N THR A 409 8.11 8.38 22.04
CA THR A 409 6.86 8.73 22.72
C THR A 409 6.93 8.57 24.23
N ASN A 410 7.99 7.97 24.77
CA ASN A 410 8.12 7.62 26.20
C ASN A 410 8.70 8.74 27.08
N VAL A 411 8.69 10.00 26.61
CA VAL A 411 9.40 11.07 27.32
C VAL A 411 8.60 11.64 28.50
N ASP A 412 7.26 11.57 28.51
CA ASP A 412 6.43 11.90 29.68
C ASP A 412 5.05 11.21 29.57
N ASP A 413 4.72 10.30 30.48
CA ASP A 413 3.51 9.45 30.45
C ASP A 413 2.17 10.24 30.45
N ASP A 414 2.18 11.52 30.79
CA ASP A 414 0.96 12.32 30.97
C ASP A 414 0.53 13.14 29.73
N VAL A 415 1.35 13.22 28.67
CA VAL A 415 1.01 13.99 27.46
C VAL A 415 1.25 13.15 26.20
N VAL A 416 0.31 12.25 25.89
CA VAL A 416 0.31 11.48 24.64
C VAL A 416 -0.19 12.36 23.49
N ASP A 417 0.61 13.33 23.06
CA ASP A 417 0.24 14.25 21.97
C ASP A 417 0.73 13.79 20.58
N GLY A 418 1.32 12.60 20.47
CA GLY A 418 1.94 12.09 19.24
C GLY A 418 1.19 10.97 18.50
N VAL A 419 1.74 10.60 17.34
CA VAL A 419 1.49 9.30 16.70
C VAL A 419 1.92 8.20 17.68
N ARG A 420 1.02 7.26 17.99
CA ARG A 420 1.27 6.16 18.94
C ARG A 420 2.03 5.01 18.29
N HIS A 421 1.65 4.64 17.08
CA HIS A 421 2.29 3.55 16.35
C HIS A 421 2.63 3.95 14.93
N VAL A 422 3.83 3.58 14.50
CA VAL A 422 4.24 3.61 13.10
C VAL A 422 4.41 2.18 12.63
N LEU A 423 3.62 1.78 11.65
CA LEU A 423 3.66 0.46 11.04
C LEU A 423 4.32 0.50 9.66
N VAL A 424 4.82 -0.64 9.20
CA VAL A 424 5.38 -0.81 7.85
C VAL A 424 4.47 -1.70 7.01
N LEU A 425 4.09 -1.21 5.84
CA LEU A 425 3.51 -2.02 4.77
C LEU A 425 4.59 -2.37 3.75
N GLU A 426 4.94 -3.65 3.64
CA GLU A 426 6.00 -4.19 2.78
C GLU A 426 5.57 -4.28 1.29
N TYR A 427 4.91 -3.23 0.80
CA TYR A 427 4.48 -3.13 -0.60
C TYR A 427 5.63 -3.21 -1.60
N GLY A 428 6.78 -2.62 -1.28
CA GLY A 428 7.99 -2.73 -2.08
C GLY A 428 8.41 -4.18 -2.27
N THR A 429 8.46 -4.94 -1.18
CA THR A 429 8.76 -6.38 -1.18
C THR A 429 7.74 -7.16 -2.00
N TYR A 430 6.45 -6.91 -1.81
CA TYR A 430 5.37 -7.54 -2.58
C TYR A 430 5.53 -7.35 -4.09
N VAL A 431 5.68 -6.11 -4.55
CA VAL A 431 5.83 -5.79 -5.97
C VAL A 431 7.14 -6.36 -6.52
N ASN A 432 8.24 -6.28 -5.76
CA ASN A 432 9.51 -6.86 -6.16
C ASN A 432 9.42 -8.39 -6.30
N HIS A 433 8.67 -9.09 -5.44
CA HIS A 433 8.45 -10.53 -5.59
C HIS A 433 7.68 -10.89 -6.87
N ILE A 434 6.74 -10.04 -7.29
CA ILE A 434 6.03 -10.19 -8.57
C ILE A 434 7.02 -9.99 -9.73
N ILE A 435 7.83 -8.94 -9.67
CA ILE A 435 8.86 -8.65 -10.68
C ILE A 435 9.86 -9.81 -10.80
N TRP A 436 10.35 -10.37 -9.68
CA TRP A 436 11.26 -11.53 -9.68
C TRP A 436 10.60 -12.80 -10.22
N SER A 437 9.37 -13.07 -9.81
CA SER A 437 8.58 -14.18 -10.36
C SER A 437 8.43 -14.06 -11.88
N ASN A 438 8.18 -12.85 -12.36
CA ASN A 438 8.04 -12.59 -13.79
C ASN A 438 9.39 -12.67 -14.52
N ALA A 439 10.47 -12.15 -13.95
CA ALA A 439 11.83 -12.29 -14.48
C ALA A 439 12.17 -13.79 -14.68
N ARG A 440 11.90 -14.62 -13.68
CA ARG A 440 12.10 -16.06 -13.80
C ARG A 440 11.24 -16.67 -14.91
N HIS A 441 9.98 -16.25 -15.04
CA HIS A 441 9.08 -16.68 -16.12
C HIS A 441 9.61 -16.31 -17.51
N LEU A 442 10.32 -15.19 -17.62
CA LEU A 442 10.96 -14.71 -18.85
C LEU A 442 12.35 -15.34 -19.10
N ASN A 443 12.75 -16.32 -18.29
CA ASN A 443 14.04 -17.01 -18.32
C ASN A 443 15.26 -16.17 -17.91
N TYR A 444 15.08 -15.11 -17.11
CA TYR A 444 16.21 -14.49 -16.42
C TYR A 444 16.76 -15.45 -15.36
N SER A 445 18.09 -15.45 -15.18
CA SER A 445 18.77 -16.27 -14.17
C SER A 445 18.67 -15.62 -12.79
N VAL A 446 17.51 -15.73 -12.17
CA VAL A 446 17.22 -15.17 -10.84
C VAL A 446 16.77 -16.25 -9.86
N THR A 447 17.10 -16.05 -8.59
CA THR A 447 16.64 -16.88 -7.48
C THR A 447 15.12 -16.75 -7.31
N HIS A 448 14.50 -17.81 -6.79
CA HIS A 448 13.08 -17.77 -6.45
C HIS A 448 12.79 -16.63 -5.45
N PRO A 449 11.79 -15.76 -5.64
CA PRO A 449 11.57 -14.61 -4.75
C PRO A 449 11.37 -14.98 -3.28
N LEU A 450 10.72 -16.12 -2.99
CA LEU A 450 10.57 -16.63 -1.61
C LEU A 450 11.87 -17.15 -0.97
N GLU A 451 12.91 -17.39 -1.77
CA GLU A 451 14.24 -17.79 -1.31
C GLU A 451 15.25 -16.64 -1.41
N ALA A 452 14.89 -15.58 -2.12
CA ALA A 452 15.73 -14.42 -2.34
C ALA A 452 15.94 -13.67 -1.02
N THR A 453 17.20 -13.62 -0.62
CA THR A 453 17.64 -12.75 0.48
C THR A 453 17.76 -11.31 -0.01
N LEU A 454 17.92 -10.36 0.91
CA LEU A 454 18.20 -8.97 0.55
C LEU A 454 19.42 -8.87 -0.39
N ASN A 455 20.51 -9.56 -0.04
CA ASN A 455 21.74 -9.62 -0.85
C ASN A 455 21.50 -10.23 -2.24
N VAL A 456 20.53 -11.14 -2.37
CA VAL A 456 20.16 -11.73 -3.67
C VAL A 456 19.44 -10.71 -4.55
N PHE A 457 18.50 -9.94 -3.99
CA PHE A 457 17.87 -8.83 -4.73
C PHE A 457 18.91 -7.84 -5.25
N ASP A 458 19.98 -7.59 -4.49
CA ASP A 458 21.02 -6.62 -4.84
C ASP A 458 22.00 -7.11 -5.89
N SER A 459 22.38 -8.39 -5.81
CA SER A 459 23.34 -8.98 -6.74
C SER A 459 22.69 -9.36 -8.07
N GLU A 460 21.45 -9.86 -8.04
CA GLU A 460 20.72 -10.26 -9.24
C GLU A 460 19.97 -9.09 -9.87
N GLY A 461 19.49 -8.14 -9.06
CA GLY A 461 18.68 -7.01 -9.52
C GLY A 461 19.28 -6.29 -10.72
N PRO A 462 20.54 -5.84 -10.70
CA PRO A 462 21.15 -5.13 -11.82
C PRO A 462 21.14 -5.90 -13.14
N THR A 463 21.14 -7.24 -13.11
CA THR A 463 21.21 -8.09 -14.31
C THR A 463 19.95 -8.05 -15.16
N PHE A 464 18.80 -7.73 -14.56
CA PHE A 464 17.52 -7.73 -15.26
C PHE A 464 16.68 -6.49 -14.97
N LEU A 465 16.77 -5.86 -13.79
CA LEU A 465 16.08 -4.59 -13.48
C LEU A 465 16.58 -3.42 -14.30
N LEU A 466 17.77 -3.50 -14.90
CA LEU A 466 18.33 -2.50 -15.79
C LEU A 466 18.13 -2.83 -17.28
N ASP A 467 17.55 -4.00 -17.59
CA ASP A 467 17.16 -4.34 -18.96
C ASP A 467 15.99 -3.46 -19.42
N ARG A 468 16.03 -2.98 -20.67
CA ARG A 468 15.10 -1.99 -21.21
C ARG A 468 14.61 -2.43 -22.58
N LEU A 469 13.31 -2.32 -22.79
CA LEU A 469 12.75 -2.41 -24.13
C LEU A 469 13.22 -1.23 -24.97
N ASP A 470 13.57 -1.51 -26.22
CA ASP A 470 13.95 -0.51 -27.22
C ASP A 470 12.71 0.28 -27.64
N ASP A 471 12.38 1.28 -26.82
CA ASP A 471 11.21 2.13 -26.93
C ASP A 471 11.70 3.56 -26.73
N GLU A 472 11.51 4.43 -27.73
CA GLU A 472 11.95 5.84 -27.74
C GLU A 472 11.24 6.73 -26.69
N THR A 473 10.67 6.12 -25.65
CA THR A 473 10.02 6.82 -24.55
C THR A 473 11.04 7.32 -23.53
N LYS A 474 10.65 8.38 -22.81
CA LYS A 474 11.40 8.93 -21.67
C LYS A 474 11.66 7.89 -20.55
N PHE A 475 10.79 6.89 -20.44
CA PHE A 475 10.86 5.84 -19.42
C PHE A 475 10.76 4.48 -20.10
N PRO A 476 11.86 4.02 -20.75
CA PRO A 476 11.82 2.76 -21.46
C PRO A 476 11.45 1.65 -20.46
N PRO A 477 10.45 0.82 -20.78
CA PRO A 477 9.94 -0.14 -19.83
C PRO A 477 10.90 -1.30 -19.62
N ASN A 478 10.98 -1.80 -18.39
CA ASN A 478 11.69 -3.02 -18.08
C ASN A 478 10.88 -4.27 -18.49
N PRO A 479 11.43 -5.23 -19.23
CA PRO A 479 10.69 -6.43 -19.65
C PRO A 479 10.15 -7.27 -18.47
N ALA A 480 10.95 -7.50 -17.43
CA ALA A 480 10.54 -8.22 -16.24
C ALA A 480 9.46 -7.49 -15.43
N VAL A 481 9.31 -6.18 -15.61
CA VAL A 481 8.21 -5.43 -15.02
C VAL A 481 6.95 -5.52 -15.88
N VAL A 482 7.02 -5.30 -17.20
CA VAL A 482 5.79 -5.04 -18.00
C VAL A 482 5.36 -6.19 -18.91
N CYS A 483 6.23 -7.15 -19.20
CA CYS A 483 5.97 -8.18 -20.21
C CYS A 483 5.43 -9.47 -19.58
N SER A 484 4.46 -10.11 -20.23
CA SER A 484 3.98 -11.45 -19.86
C SER A 484 4.78 -12.57 -20.53
N ARG A 485 5.54 -12.26 -21.58
CA ARG A 485 6.38 -13.20 -22.36
C ARG A 485 7.63 -12.52 -22.86
N THR A 486 8.63 -13.32 -23.23
CA THR A 486 9.91 -12.80 -23.74
C THR A 486 9.66 -11.88 -24.93
N PRO A 487 10.18 -10.63 -24.91
CA PRO A 487 9.94 -9.67 -25.97
C PRO A 487 10.51 -10.17 -27.31
N ASN A 488 9.81 -9.86 -28.41
CA ASN A 488 10.28 -10.09 -29.77
C ASN A 488 10.49 -8.75 -30.48
N ARG A 489 11.73 -8.43 -30.86
CA ARG A 489 12.11 -7.16 -31.52
C ARG A 489 11.62 -5.91 -30.74
N GLY A 490 11.85 -5.87 -29.43
CA GLY A 490 11.46 -4.74 -28.57
C GLY A 490 9.97 -4.62 -28.26
N LYS A 491 9.12 -5.51 -28.80
CA LYS A 491 7.68 -5.56 -28.47
C LYS A 491 7.40 -6.73 -27.54
N CYS A 492 6.54 -6.53 -26.55
CA CYS A 492 6.03 -7.61 -25.73
C CYS A 492 4.52 -7.48 -25.48
N ASP A 493 3.92 -8.64 -25.23
CA ASP A 493 2.59 -8.74 -24.64
C ASP A 493 2.66 -8.29 -23.19
N ARG A 494 1.67 -7.51 -22.74
CA ARG A 494 1.70 -6.91 -21.40
C ARG A 494 1.14 -7.85 -20.34
N ASN A 495 1.75 -7.80 -19.16
CA ASN A 495 1.24 -8.39 -17.94
C ASN A 495 0.28 -7.42 -17.19
N SER A 496 0.01 -7.71 -15.91
CA SER A 496 -0.84 -6.91 -15.03
C SER A 496 -0.17 -5.66 -14.43
N LEU A 497 1.03 -5.30 -14.89
CA LEU A 497 1.72 -4.05 -14.55
C LEU A 497 1.60 -3.06 -15.72
N PHE A 498 1.55 -1.76 -15.38
CA PHE A 498 1.43 -0.70 -16.39
C PHE A 498 2.76 -0.46 -17.10
N ARG A 499 2.70 0.18 -18.28
CA ARG A 499 3.90 0.49 -19.09
C ARG A 499 4.90 1.36 -18.33
N ASP A 500 4.42 2.24 -17.46
CA ASP A 500 5.30 3.08 -16.64
C ASP A 500 6.06 2.30 -15.56
N GLY A 501 5.71 1.04 -15.32
CA GLY A 501 6.34 0.19 -14.31
C GLY A 501 6.15 0.67 -12.88
N MET A 502 5.15 1.52 -12.63
CA MET A 502 4.78 2.00 -11.30
C MET A 502 3.35 1.62 -10.95
N HIS A 503 2.41 1.79 -11.89
CA HIS A 503 1.01 1.46 -11.66
C HIS A 503 0.76 -0.04 -11.87
N ILE A 504 -0.25 -0.55 -11.17
CA ILE A 504 -0.61 -1.96 -11.17
C ILE A 504 -2.07 -2.11 -11.60
N CYS A 505 -2.48 -3.23 -12.18
CA CYS A 505 -3.89 -3.51 -12.41
C CYS A 505 -4.58 -3.84 -11.06
N PRO A 506 -5.48 -2.99 -10.55
CA PRO A 506 -6.08 -3.19 -9.25
C PRO A 506 -6.84 -4.50 -9.15
N GLU A 507 -7.48 -4.91 -10.26
CA GLU A 507 -8.31 -6.10 -10.39
C GLU A 507 -7.53 -7.39 -10.09
N THR A 508 -6.21 -7.34 -10.20
CA THR A 508 -5.33 -8.50 -9.95
C THR A 508 -4.55 -8.37 -8.65
N LEU A 509 -4.16 -7.15 -8.26
CA LEU A 509 -3.10 -6.96 -7.26
C LEU A 509 -3.57 -6.22 -6.01
N ALA A 510 -4.72 -5.55 -6.03
CA ALA A 510 -5.18 -4.73 -4.91
C ALA A 510 -5.72 -5.54 -3.72
N SER A 511 -6.22 -6.76 -3.94
CA SER A 511 -6.79 -7.61 -2.88
C SER A 511 -5.77 -7.88 -1.76
N ARG A 512 -4.52 -8.16 -2.14
CA ARG A 512 -3.40 -8.34 -1.21
C ARG A 512 -3.06 -7.09 -0.43
N TYR A 513 -3.03 -5.95 -1.10
CA TYR A 513 -2.80 -4.65 -0.47
C TYR A 513 -3.88 -4.36 0.59
N ALA A 514 -5.16 -4.54 0.22
CA ALA A 514 -6.28 -4.28 1.12
C ALA A 514 -6.33 -5.24 2.31
N ALA A 515 -6.12 -6.55 2.08
CA ALA A 515 -5.98 -7.55 3.15
C ALA A 515 -4.79 -7.24 4.07
N GLY A 516 -3.68 -6.80 3.48
CA GLY A 516 -2.48 -6.35 4.19
C GLY A 516 -2.74 -5.20 5.14
N ILE A 517 -3.34 -4.12 4.63
CA ILE A 517 -3.75 -2.97 5.45
C ILE A 517 -4.71 -3.41 6.57
N ALA A 518 -5.74 -4.18 6.25
CA ALA A 518 -6.71 -4.63 7.25
C ALA A 518 -6.06 -5.48 8.36
N CYS A 519 -5.15 -6.38 7.99
CA CYS A 519 -4.38 -7.20 8.92
C CYS A 519 -3.51 -6.34 9.85
N LEU A 520 -2.74 -5.40 9.30
CA LEU A 520 -1.87 -4.49 10.06
C LEU A 520 -2.67 -3.63 11.05
N LEU A 521 -3.78 -3.04 10.59
CA LEU A 521 -4.62 -2.23 11.46
C LEU A 521 -5.32 -3.09 12.53
N GLY A 522 -5.65 -4.34 12.22
CA GLY A 522 -6.13 -5.31 13.19
C GLY A 522 -5.12 -5.59 14.31
N CYS A 523 -3.80 -5.59 14.01
CA CYS A 523 -2.76 -5.77 15.03
C CYS A 523 -2.81 -4.70 16.13
N VAL A 524 -3.23 -3.48 15.78
CA VAL A 524 -3.31 -2.35 16.71
C VAL A 524 -4.70 -2.22 17.31
N TYR A 525 -5.75 -2.23 16.49
CA TYR A 525 -7.08 -1.83 16.93
C TYR A 525 -7.98 -2.97 17.41
N ASN A 526 -7.70 -4.22 17.04
CA ASN A 526 -8.51 -5.36 17.49
C ASN A 526 -7.92 -6.07 18.71
N ARG A 527 -6.72 -5.68 19.15
CA ARG A 527 -6.09 -6.22 20.36
C ARG A 527 -6.49 -5.37 21.57
N ARG A 528 -6.84 -6.02 22.68
CA ARG A 528 -7.12 -5.38 23.98
C ARG A 528 -5.85 -4.86 24.69
N ALA A 529 -4.77 -4.55 23.96
CA ALA A 529 -3.55 -4.06 24.55
C ALA A 529 -3.74 -2.60 25.03
N ARG A 530 -4.31 -2.45 26.23
CA ARG A 530 -4.57 -1.15 26.85
C ARG A 530 -3.30 -0.46 27.38
N THR A 531 -2.14 -1.10 27.30
CA THR A 531 -0.89 -0.57 27.86
C THR A 531 0.15 -0.35 26.77
N ASN A 532 0.75 0.85 26.75
CA ASN A 532 1.95 1.20 25.98
C ASN A 532 3.19 0.47 26.54
N SER A 533 3.09 -0.83 26.77
CA SER A 533 4.20 -1.64 27.28
C SER A 533 5.09 -2.08 26.13
N ALA A 534 6.39 -2.23 26.41
CA ALA A 534 7.34 -2.81 25.45
C ALA A 534 6.88 -4.18 24.94
N ILE A 535 6.16 -4.95 25.77
CA ILE A 535 5.57 -6.24 25.41
C ILE A 535 4.46 -6.07 24.37
N ALA A 536 3.60 -5.05 24.52
CA ALA A 536 2.56 -4.76 23.53
C ALA A 536 3.16 -4.36 22.18
N GLU A 537 4.21 -3.53 22.20
CA GLU A 537 4.91 -3.12 20.98
C GLU A 537 5.57 -4.32 20.28
N GLU A 538 6.29 -5.18 21.01
CA GLU A 538 6.88 -6.40 20.45
C GLU A 538 5.81 -7.31 19.81
N ARG A 539 4.66 -7.45 20.47
CA ARG A 539 3.53 -8.21 19.93
C ARG A 539 2.94 -7.59 18.66
N ILE A 540 2.93 -6.26 18.54
CA ILE A 540 2.54 -5.56 17.33
C ILE A 540 3.55 -5.84 16.21
N ARG A 541 4.87 -5.83 16.51
CA ARG A 541 5.92 -6.11 15.53
C ARG A 541 5.89 -7.53 14.99
N ILE A 542 5.64 -8.52 15.86
CA ILE A 542 5.43 -9.90 15.43
C ILE A 542 4.21 -9.99 14.49
N CYS A 543 3.10 -9.38 14.88
CA CYS A 543 1.87 -9.35 14.07
C CYS A 543 2.08 -8.64 12.72
N GLU A 544 2.80 -7.51 12.71
CA GLU A 544 3.19 -6.77 11.50
C GLU A 544 4.00 -7.66 10.54
N GLY A 545 4.97 -8.40 11.07
CA GLY A 545 5.75 -9.36 10.27
C GLY A 545 4.90 -10.49 9.69
N GLU A 546 3.97 -11.05 10.47
CA GLU A 546 3.04 -12.08 10.02
C GLU A 546 2.10 -11.58 8.92
N CYS A 547 1.50 -10.39 9.10
CA CYS A 547 0.63 -9.76 8.10
C CYS A 547 1.37 -9.47 6.79
N ASN A 548 2.57 -8.90 6.86
CA ASN A 548 3.40 -8.63 5.69
C ASN A 548 3.83 -9.92 4.99
N GLY A 549 4.18 -10.96 5.76
CA GLY A 549 4.44 -12.30 5.22
C GLY A 549 3.24 -12.83 4.43
N GLN A 550 2.08 -12.89 5.06
CA GLN A 550 0.90 -13.52 4.46
C GLN A 550 0.37 -12.76 3.23
N PHE A 551 0.25 -11.43 3.35
CA PHE A 551 -0.50 -10.64 2.37
C PHE A 551 0.40 -9.79 1.45
N LEU A 552 1.58 -9.37 1.90
CA LEU A 552 2.52 -8.52 1.14
C LEU A 552 3.72 -9.33 0.62
N SER A 553 3.44 -10.53 0.15
CA SER A 553 4.41 -11.39 -0.53
C SER A 553 3.72 -12.17 -1.66
N VAL A 554 4.46 -13.04 -2.34
CA VAL A 554 3.90 -14.00 -3.31
C VAL A 554 3.68 -15.38 -2.68
N MET A 555 3.65 -15.46 -1.35
CA MET A 555 3.29 -16.70 -0.66
C MET A 555 1.82 -17.02 -0.91
N PRO A 556 1.47 -18.29 -1.20
CA PRO A 556 0.09 -18.68 -1.35
C PRO A 556 -0.73 -18.41 -0.09
N VAL A 557 -1.94 -17.88 -0.27
CA VAL A 557 -2.97 -17.88 0.76
C VAL A 557 -3.62 -19.24 0.75
N GLU A 558 -3.81 -19.82 1.94
CA GLU A 558 -4.48 -21.11 2.09
C GLU A 558 -5.91 -21.04 1.55
N GLU A 559 -6.31 -22.03 0.76
CA GLU A 559 -7.70 -22.16 0.28
C GLU A 559 -8.70 -22.24 1.44
N SER A 560 -8.21 -22.64 2.63
CA SER A 560 -8.98 -22.71 3.85
C SER A 560 -9.58 -21.36 4.27
N LEU A 561 -8.98 -20.23 3.84
CA LEU A 561 -9.34 -18.86 4.23
C LEU A 561 -10.32 -18.19 3.25
N ILE A 562 -10.57 -18.79 2.08
CA ILE A 562 -11.36 -18.21 0.99
C ILE A 562 -12.80 -18.74 1.03
N ASP A 563 -13.81 -17.88 0.87
CA ASP A 563 -15.25 -18.20 0.77
C ASP A 563 -15.87 -18.95 1.96
N LYS A 564 -15.19 -18.99 3.11
CA LYS A 564 -15.72 -19.64 4.33
C LYS A 564 -16.38 -18.68 5.31
N HIS A 565 -16.62 -17.43 4.90
CA HIS A 565 -17.04 -16.32 5.78
C HIS A 565 -16.16 -16.22 7.03
N ILE A 566 -14.87 -16.56 6.90
CA ILE A 566 -13.92 -16.45 8.00
C ILE A 566 -13.53 -14.97 8.06
N THR A 567 -14.04 -14.29 9.07
CA THR A 567 -13.65 -12.93 9.38
C THR A 567 -12.25 -12.92 9.98
N LEU A 568 -11.29 -12.46 9.20
CA LEU A 568 -9.89 -12.28 9.58
C LEU A 568 -9.78 -10.95 10.33
N ALA A 569 -9.94 -10.99 11.66
CA ALA A 569 -9.79 -9.82 12.53
C ALA A 569 -9.84 -10.08 14.03
N SER A 570 -10.31 -11.24 14.47
CA SER A 570 -10.42 -11.57 15.88
C SER A 570 -9.09 -12.12 16.40
N PHE A 571 -8.17 -11.26 16.82
CA PHE A 571 -7.07 -11.71 17.68
C PHE A 571 -7.65 -11.96 19.08
N SER A 572 -7.96 -13.22 19.42
CA SER A 572 -8.19 -13.57 20.82
C SER A 572 -6.89 -13.36 21.58
N GLY A 573 -6.95 -12.59 22.66
CA GLY A 573 -5.83 -12.33 23.56
C GLY A 573 -5.30 -13.58 24.23
#